data_AF-A0A2W1BNY5-F1
#
_entry.id   AF-A0A2W1BNY5-F1
#
_cell.length_a   1.000
_cell.length_b   1.000
_cell.length_c   1.000
_cell.angle_alpha   90.00
_cell.angle_beta   90.00
_cell.angle_gamma   90.00
#
_symmetry.space_group_name_H-M   'P 1'
#
loop_
_entity.id
_entity.type
_entity.pdbx_description
1 polymer ?
#
loop_
_entity_poly.entity_id
_entity_poly.type
_entity_poly.pdbx_seq_one_letter_code
_entity_poly.pdbx_strand_id
1 'polypeptide(L)'
;MPVLMYGAETWCLYKSDIKKLDTFHLRCLRSILRIKWQDRISNTEVLRRSNMYGMEALLMQRQLRWCGHVLRMDNQRLPKAVFYSEMAEGKRKRGGQYLRYKDVFKRHLKACGIDPNDWERLALNRSSWRKTIYENVKFFEEKRLEALDEKRQLLKERPKPSYTYTLNSAGQLYCSACDRVFKSKLGFASHIRAYARRIPTQSAMSDIRLRL
;
A
#
# COMPACT_ATOMS: atom_id res chain seq x y z
N MET A 1 16.88 9.09 13.38
CA MET A 1 16.55 8.43 12.10
C MET A 1 17.74 8.03 11.21
N PRO A 2 18.97 8.60 11.31
CA PRO A 2 20.08 8.17 10.46
C PRO A 2 20.50 6.70 10.64
N VAL A 3 20.49 6.20 11.88
CA VAL A 3 20.97 4.85 12.22
C VAL A 3 20.08 3.74 11.63
N LEU A 4 18.75 3.90 11.69
CA LEU A 4 17.81 2.89 11.16
C LEU A 4 17.95 2.71 9.65
N MET A 5 18.34 3.76 8.94
CA MET A 5 18.47 3.75 7.48
C MET A 5 19.86 3.34 7.01
N TYR A 6 20.77 2.98 7.91
CA TYR A 6 22.09 2.53 7.54
C TYR A 6 22.02 1.19 6.81
N GLY A 7 22.51 1.13 5.57
CA GLY A 7 22.45 -0.07 4.73
C GLY A 7 21.05 -0.35 4.16
N ALA A 8 20.08 0.55 4.32
CA ALA A 8 18.74 0.38 3.75
C ALA A 8 18.76 0.32 2.21
N GLU A 9 19.84 0.78 1.57
CA GLU A 9 20.05 0.70 0.14
C GLU A 9 20.02 -0.74 -0.41
N THR A 10 20.37 -1.74 0.39
CA THR A 10 20.51 -3.15 -0.05
C THR A 10 19.36 -4.05 0.39
N TRP A 11 18.40 -3.52 1.17
CA TRP A 11 17.31 -4.33 1.73
C TRP A 11 16.29 -4.75 0.68
N CYS A 12 15.93 -6.03 0.68
CA CYS A 12 14.80 -6.58 -0.08
C CYS A 12 13.57 -6.69 0.84
N LEU A 13 12.84 -5.60 1.04
CA LEU A 13 11.73 -5.57 1.99
C LEU A 13 10.40 -6.02 1.36
N TYR A 14 9.62 -6.78 2.13
CA TYR A 14 8.22 -7.04 1.80
C TYR A 14 7.32 -5.88 2.26
N LYS A 15 6.11 -5.82 1.70
CA LYS A 15 5.11 -4.80 2.09
C LYS A 15 4.80 -4.84 3.60
N SER A 16 4.86 -6.01 4.23
CA SER A 16 4.70 -6.16 5.68
C SER A 16 5.79 -5.44 6.47
N ASP A 17 7.03 -5.50 6.00
CA ASP A 17 8.18 -4.93 6.69
C ASP A 17 8.19 -3.41 6.54
N ILE A 18 7.86 -2.92 5.34
CA ILE A 18 7.65 -1.49 5.08
C ILE A 18 6.58 -0.93 6.02
N LYS A 19 5.45 -1.63 6.20
CA LYS A 19 4.40 -1.20 7.15
C LYS A 19 4.88 -1.13 8.59
N LYS A 20 5.69 -2.09 9.05
CA LYS A 20 6.26 -2.08 10.40
C LYS A 20 7.20 -0.89 10.59
N LEU A 21 8.07 -0.65 9.61
CA LEU A 21 8.98 0.49 9.60
C LEU A 21 8.22 1.83 9.59
N ASP A 22 7.17 1.94 8.77
CA ASP A 22 6.34 3.14 8.68
C ASP A 22 5.61 3.41 10.01
N THR A 23 5.12 2.36 10.67
CA THR A 23 4.51 2.47 12.00
C THR A 23 5.52 2.96 13.04
N PHE A 24 6.74 2.44 13.03
CA PHE A 24 7.82 2.90 13.92
C PHE A 24 8.15 4.37 13.65
N HIS A 25 8.33 4.74 12.38
CA HIS A 25 8.63 6.10 11.98
C HIS A 25 7.55 7.09 12.43
N LEU A 26 6.28 6.78 12.16
CA LEU A 26 5.14 7.59 12.59
C LEU A 26 5.04 7.69 14.12
N ARG A 27 5.34 6.62 14.86
CA ARG A 27 5.38 6.65 16.33
C ARG A 27 6.45 7.62 16.83
N CYS A 28 7.65 7.59 16.25
CA CYS A 28 8.70 8.55 16.57
C CYS A 28 8.28 9.98 16.24
N LEU A 29 7.71 10.23 15.06
CA LEU A 29 7.24 11.56 14.66
C LEU A 29 6.18 12.12 15.61
N ARG A 30 5.20 11.30 15.99
CA ARG A 30 4.18 11.70 16.97
C ARG A 30 4.79 12.04 18.32
N SER A 31 5.80 11.29 18.76
CA SER A 31 6.52 11.58 20.01
C SER A 31 7.29 12.90 19.94
N ILE A 32 8.00 13.17 18.82
CA ILE A 32 8.77 14.40 18.62
C ILE A 32 7.85 15.62 18.56
N LEU A 33 6.75 15.53 17.82
CA LEU A 33 5.74 16.58 17.69
C LEU A 33 4.79 16.69 18.90
N ARG A 34 5.00 15.87 19.94
CA ARG A 34 4.17 15.81 21.16
C ARG A 34 2.68 15.61 20.89
N ILE A 35 2.33 14.88 19.84
CA ILE A 35 0.95 14.61 19.43
C ILE A 35 0.36 13.48 20.28
N LYS A 36 -0.70 13.81 21.03
CA LYS A 36 -1.43 12.85 21.87
C LYS A 36 -2.52 12.14 21.06
N TRP A 37 -3.09 11.08 21.61
CA TRP A 37 -4.20 10.37 20.99
C TRP A 37 -5.49 11.21 20.95
N GLN A 38 -5.64 12.15 21.90
CA GLN A 38 -6.79 13.05 22.03
C GLN A 38 -6.90 14.03 20.85
N ASP A 39 -5.78 14.40 20.23
CA ASP A 39 -5.73 15.37 19.13
C ASP A 39 -6.41 14.84 17.85
N ARG A 40 -6.67 13.52 17.76
CA ARG A 40 -7.31 12.85 16.61
C ARG A 40 -6.65 13.13 15.25
N ILE A 41 -5.39 13.56 15.25
CA ILE A 41 -4.59 13.87 14.05
C ILE A 41 -4.28 12.59 13.27
N SER A 42 -4.51 12.61 11.94
CA SER A 42 -4.24 11.50 11.03
C SER A 42 -2.74 11.30 10.81
N ASN A 43 -2.33 10.09 10.42
CA ASN A 43 -0.93 9.82 10.10
C ASN A 43 -0.44 10.60 8.87
N THR A 44 -1.31 10.84 7.88
CA THR A 44 -1.02 11.69 6.72
C THR A 44 -0.69 13.12 7.15
N GLU A 45 -1.44 13.65 8.12
CA GLU A 45 -1.21 14.99 8.67
C GLU A 45 0.07 15.07 9.52
N VAL A 46 0.42 14.01 10.25
CA VAL A 46 1.71 13.94 10.97
C VAL A 46 2.90 14.09 10.01
N LEU A 47 2.83 13.43 8.84
CA LEU A 47 3.87 13.54 7.81
C LEU A 47 3.95 14.95 7.22
N ARG A 48 2.80 15.57 6.91
CA ARG A 48 2.74 16.96 6.43
C ARG A 48 3.35 17.95 7.43
N ARG A 49 2.98 17.87 8.71
CA ARG A 49 3.48 18.78 9.76
C ARG A 49 4.97 18.63 10.03
N SER A 50 5.50 17.41 9.90
CA SER A 50 6.93 17.17 10.06
C SER A 50 7.74 17.50 8.80
N ASN A 51 7.08 17.83 7.69
CA ASN A 51 7.71 17.95 6.36
C ASN A 51 8.60 16.74 6.03
N MET A 52 8.14 15.55 6.42
CA MET A 52 8.85 14.28 6.22
C MET A 52 8.05 13.37 5.30
N TYR A 53 8.77 12.61 4.47
CA TYR A 53 8.18 11.54 3.68
C TYR A 53 8.03 10.28 4.52
N GLY A 54 7.02 9.47 4.21
CA GLY A 54 6.89 8.15 4.83
C GLY A 54 8.03 7.22 4.43
N MET A 55 8.11 6.08 5.13
CA MET A 55 9.30 5.21 5.05
C MET A 55 9.52 4.61 3.67
N GLU A 56 8.44 4.32 2.94
CA GLU A 56 8.50 3.77 1.59
C GLU A 56 9.16 4.75 0.60
N ALA A 57 8.78 6.03 0.64
CA ALA A 57 9.35 7.07 -0.21
C ALA A 57 10.82 7.33 0.14
N LEU A 58 11.17 7.36 1.43
CA LEU A 58 12.56 7.51 1.88
C LEU A 58 13.45 6.33 1.43
N LEU A 59 12.95 5.10 1.56
CA LEU A 59 13.64 3.90 1.12
C LEU A 59 13.84 3.91 -0.40
N MET A 60 12.77 4.20 -1.13
CA MET A 60 12.80 4.30 -2.58
C MET A 60 13.83 5.32 -3.06
N GLN A 61 13.85 6.51 -2.46
CA GLN A 61 14.82 7.55 -2.79
C GLN A 61 16.26 7.09 -2.57
N ARG A 62 16.55 6.40 -1.45
CA ARG A 62 17.90 5.89 -1.15
C ARG A 62 18.32 4.81 -2.13
N GLN A 63 17.45 3.83 -2.38
CA GLN A 63 17.74 2.72 -3.29
C GLN A 63 17.96 3.22 -4.72
N LEU A 64 17.11 4.10 -5.25
CA LEU A 64 17.28 4.66 -6.59
C LEU A 64 18.56 5.51 -6.72
N ARG A 65 18.92 6.29 -5.68
CA ARG A 65 20.20 7.04 -5.66
C ARG A 65 21.40 6.10 -5.64
N TRP A 66 21.33 5.01 -4.87
CA TRP A 66 22.37 4.00 -4.80
C TRP A 66 22.52 3.24 -6.12
N CYS A 67 21.44 2.80 -6.76
CA CYS A 67 21.50 2.14 -8.07
C CYS A 67 22.15 3.03 -9.14
N GLY A 68 21.78 4.32 -9.19
CA GLY A 68 22.46 5.26 -10.08
C GLY A 68 23.95 5.41 -9.77
N HIS A 69 24.33 5.34 -8.49
CA HIS A 69 25.75 5.34 -8.11
C HIS A 69 26.48 4.07 -8.57
N VAL A 70 25.87 2.89 -8.36
CA VAL A 70 26.40 1.60 -8.81
C VAL A 70 26.57 1.58 -10.33
N LEU A 71 25.63 2.11 -11.10
CA LEU A 71 25.75 2.19 -12.57
C LEU A 71 26.98 3.01 -12.99
N ARG A 72 27.26 4.12 -12.30
CA ARG A 72 28.42 5.00 -12.60
C ARG A 72 29.75 4.49 -12.02
N MET A 73 29.74 3.41 -11.25
CA MET A 73 30.99 2.77 -10.81
C MET A 73 31.66 2.06 -11.97
N ASP A 74 32.95 1.78 -11.80
CA ASP A 74 33.69 0.93 -12.72
C ASP A 74 33.15 -0.52 -12.72
N ASN A 75 33.26 -1.18 -13.88
CA ASN A 75 32.74 -2.54 -14.10
C ASN A 75 33.47 -3.61 -13.29
N GLN A 76 34.74 -3.38 -12.92
CA GLN A 76 35.51 -4.33 -12.11
C GLN A 76 35.06 -4.34 -10.65
N ARG A 77 34.26 -3.36 -10.21
CA ARG A 77 33.78 -3.31 -8.83
C ARG A 77 32.68 -4.33 -8.57
N LEU A 78 32.86 -5.09 -7.49
CA LEU A 78 31.92 -6.14 -7.06
C LEU A 78 30.45 -5.70 -7.02
N PRO A 79 30.06 -4.52 -6.50
CA PRO A 79 28.65 -4.12 -6.47
C PRO A 79 28.01 -4.03 -7.86
N LYS A 80 28.76 -3.53 -8.85
CA LYS A 80 28.27 -3.42 -10.23
C LYS A 80 28.24 -4.78 -10.91
N ALA A 81 29.30 -5.56 -10.76
CA ALA A 81 29.35 -6.94 -11.26
C ALA A 81 28.20 -7.80 -10.71
N VAL A 82 27.96 -7.77 -9.40
CA VAL A 82 26.86 -8.49 -8.74
C VAL A 82 25.49 -7.96 -9.18
N PHE A 83 25.33 -6.65 -9.34
CA PHE A 83 24.07 -6.07 -9.80
C PHE A 83 23.69 -6.55 -11.20
N TYR A 84 24.65 -6.60 -12.13
CA TYR A 84 24.42 -7.07 -13.50
C TYR A 84 24.49 -8.58 -13.66
N SER A 85 25.04 -9.31 -12.68
CA SER A 85 25.16 -10.76 -12.74
C SER A 85 23.80 -11.47 -12.96
N GLU A 86 23.86 -12.47 -13.81
CA GLU A 86 22.78 -13.42 -14.07
C GLU A 86 23.34 -14.83 -13.85
N MET A 87 22.51 -15.74 -13.34
CA MET A 87 22.94 -17.13 -13.14
C MET A 87 23.05 -17.78 -14.52
N ALA A 88 24.22 -18.37 -14.81
CA ALA A 88 24.46 -19.07 -16.08
C ALA A 88 23.57 -20.32 -16.21
N GLU A 89 23.30 -21.01 -15.09
CA GLU A 89 22.51 -22.23 -15.06
C GLU A 89 21.49 -22.22 -13.90
N GLY A 90 20.37 -22.91 -14.10
CA GLY A 90 19.32 -23.09 -13.10
C GLY A 90 18.05 -22.28 -13.38
N LYS A 91 16.89 -22.96 -13.29
CA LYS A 91 15.56 -22.34 -13.37
C LYS A 91 15.02 -22.12 -11.97
N ARG A 92 14.32 -21.00 -11.76
CA ARG A 92 13.66 -20.75 -10.47
C ARG A 92 12.51 -21.72 -10.23
N LYS A 93 12.33 -22.10 -8.97
CA LYS A 93 11.15 -22.87 -8.53
C LYS A 93 9.87 -22.11 -8.90
N ARG A 94 8.86 -22.83 -9.39
CA ARG A 94 7.51 -22.28 -9.63
C ARG A 94 6.78 -22.14 -8.29
N GLY A 95 6.24 -20.95 -8.02
CA GLY A 95 5.56 -20.63 -6.76
C GLY A 95 6.54 -20.38 -5.59
N GLY A 96 6.23 -19.39 -4.73
CA GLY A 96 7.01 -19.13 -3.51
C GLY A 96 8.42 -18.56 -3.72
N GLN A 97 8.66 -17.82 -4.82
CA GLN A 97 9.99 -17.24 -5.08
C GLN A 97 10.32 -16.13 -4.07
N TYR A 98 11.56 -16.16 -3.54
CA TYR A 98 12.09 -15.07 -2.74
C TYR A 98 12.21 -13.79 -3.55
N LEU A 99 12.00 -12.67 -2.87
CA LEU A 99 12.03 -11.34 -3.48
C LEU A 99 13.47 -10.96 -3.86
N ARG A 100 13.74 -10.69 -5.16
CA ARG A 100 15.04 -10.18 -5.60
C ARG A 100 15.11 -8.66 -5.45
N TYR A 101 16.33 -8.17 -5.22
CA TYR A 101 16.63 -6.74 -5.28
C TYR A 101 16.22 -6.09 -6.63
N LYS A 102 16.55 -6.73 -7.78
CA LYS A 102 16.11 -6.25 -9.11
C LYS A 102 14.59 -6.09 -9.20
N ASP A 103 13.80 -6.93 -8.54
CA ASP A 103 12.34 -6.83 -8.58
C ASP A 103 11.83 -5.65 -7.75
N VAL A 104 12.44 -5.41 -6.58
CA VAL A 104 12.16 -4.23 -5.74
C VAL A 104 12.52 -2.94 -6.50
N PHE A 105 13.70 -2.92 -7.12
CA PHE A 105 14.15 -1.79 -7.93
C PHE A 105 13.21 -1.50 -9.11
N LYS A 106 12.79 -2.53 -9.86
CA LYS A 106 11.80 -2.38 -10.95
C LYS A 106 10.46 -1.81 -10.45
N ARG A 107 9.99 -2.22 -9.27
CA ARG A 107 8.78 -1.63 -8.67
C ARG A 107 8.98 -0.16 -8.35
N HIS A 108 10.14 0.21 -7.80
CA HIS A 108 10.46 1.60 -7.49
C HIS A 108 10.54 2.48 -8.73
N LEU A 109 11.18 2.00 -9.81
CA LEU A 109 11.18 2.69 -11.10
C LEU A 109 9.77 2.91 -11.63
N LYS A 110 8.95 1.85 -11.63
CA LYS A 110 7.55 1.92 -12.08
C LYS A 110 6.72 2.87 -11.20
N ALA A 111 6.93 2.86 -9.89
CA ALA A 111 6.26 3.77 -8.96
C ALA A 111 6.66 5.24 -9.18
N CYS A 112 7.89 5.48 -9.61
CA CYS A 112 8.41 6.80 -9.98
C CYS A 112 8.13 7.20 -11.45
N GLY A 113 7.39 6.38 -12.22
CA GLY A 113 7.10 6.66 -13.63
C GLY A 113 8.33 6.60 -14.56
N ILE A 114 9.41 5.93 -14.15
CA ILE A 114 10.62 5.75 -14.97
C ILE A 114 10.54 4.41 -15.67
N ASP A 115 10.76 4.40 -16.99
CA ASP A 115 10.84 3.15 -17.75
C ASP A 115 12.08 2.34 -17.31
N PRO A 116 11.91 1.05 -16.92
CA PRO A 116 13.00 0.14 -16.63
C PRO A 116 14.04 -0.07 -17.73
N ASN A 117 13.78 0.35 -18.97
CA ASN A 117 14.75 0.29 -20.06
C ASN A 117 15.56 1.59 -20.23
N ASP A 118 14.98 2.75 -19.89
CA ASP A 118 15.61 4.06 -20.13
C ASP A 118 16.38 4.63 -18.92
N TRP A 119 16.20 4.04 -17.72
CA TRP A 119 16.80 4.57 -16.50
C TRP A 119 18.33 4.63 -16.54
N GLU A 120 19.00 3.72 -17.26
CA GLU A 120 20.47 3.70 -17.35
C GLU A 120 21.00 4.96 -18.01
N ARG A 121 20.39 5.36 -19.14
CA ARG A 121 20.70 6.61 -19.84
C ARG A 121 20.50 7.82 -18.94
N LEU A 122 19.40 7.86 -18.19
CA LEU A 122 19.09 8.96 -17.26
C LEU A 122 20.06 9.00 -16.08
N ALA A 123 20.51 7.83 -15.61
CA ALA A 123 21.37 7.70 -14.44
C ALA A 123 22.85 8.01 -14.74
N LEU A 124 23.29 8.09 -16.00
CA LEU A 124 24.64 8.51 -16.35
C LEU A 124 24.96 9.92 -15.84
N ASN A 125 24.03 10.85 -16.03
CA ASN A 125 24.17 12.20 -15.50
C ASN A 125 23.75 12.25 -14.02
N ARG A 126 24.72 12.45 -13.12
CA ARG A 126 24.49 12.44 -11.67
C ARG A 126 23.53 13.53 -11.18
N SER A 127 23.62 14.75 -11.71
CA SER A 127 22.80 15.87 -11.24
C SER A 127 21.37 15.73 -11.75
N SER A 128 21.20 15.41 -13.03
CA SER A 128 19.90 15.11 -13.64
C SER A 128 19.21 13.96 -12.90
N TRP A 129 19.90 12.83 -12.71
CA TRP A 129 19.36 11.69 -11.96
C TRP A 129 18.90 12.07 -10.55
N ARG A 130 19.72 12.82 -9.80
CA ARG A 130 19.36 13.23 -8.44
C ARG A 130 18.12 14.11 -8.41
N LYS A 131 17.99 15.03 -9.37
CA LYS A 131 16.83 15.92 -9.49
C LYS A 131 15.57 15.13 -9.85
N THR A 132 15.63 14.30 -10.89
CA THR A 132 14.50 13.46 -11.31
C THR A 132 14.04 12.51 -10.20
N ILE A 133 14.96 11.86 -9.49
CA ILE A 133 14.57 10.99 -8.37
C ILE A 133 13.91 11.78 -7.24
N TYR A 134 14.39 12.99 -6.94
CA TYR A 134 13.77 13.83 -5.91
C TYR A 134 12.34 14.23 -6.31
N GLU A 135 12.16 14.72 -7.53
CA GLU A 135 10.86 15.14 -8.07
C GLU A 135 9.86 13.97 -8.14
N ASN A 136 10.29 12.83 -8.69
CA ASN A 136 9.41 11.67 -8.86
C ASN A 136 9.03 11.02 -7.52
N VAL A 137 9.96 10.96 -6.56
CA VAL A 137 9.66 10.46 -5.20
C VAL A 137 8.69 11.41 -4.49
N LYS A 138 8.87 12.73 -4.65
CA LYS A 138 7.96 13.72 -4.09
C LYS A 138 6.55 13.56 -4.66
N PHE A 139 6.43 13.45 -5.99
CA PHE A 139 5.14 13.22 -6.65
C PHE A 139 4.49 11.90 -6.20
N PHE A 140 5.28 10.83 -6.09
CA PHE A 140 4.80 9.55 -5.57
C PHE A 140 4.24 9.68 -4.15
N GLU A 141 4.93 10.40 -3.26
CA GLU A 141 4.49 10.57 -1.88
C GLU A 141 3.22 11.42 -1.80
N GLU A 142 3.13 12.50 -2.57
CA GLU A 142 1.94 13.35 -2.64
C GLU A 142 0.71 12.54 -3.08
N LYS A 143 0.83 11.81 -4.19
CA LYS A 143 -0.24 10.92 -4.69
C LYS A 143 -0.61 9.83 -3.67
N ARG A 144 0.38 9.29 -2.95
CA ARG A 144 0.15 8.27 -1.92
C ARG A 144 -0.62 8.84 -0.73
N LEU A 145 -0.29 10.05 -0.28
CA LEU A 145 -0.99 10.74 0.81
C LEU A 145 -2.42 11.11 0.41
N GLU A 146 -2.61 11.60 -0.81
CA GLU A 146 -3.93 11.92 -1.37
C GLU A 146 -4.83 10.67 -1.40
N ALA A 147 -4.35 9.56 -1.97
CA ALA A 147 -5.11 8.31 -1.99
C ALA A 147 -5.45 7.77 -0.58
N LEU A 148 -4.59 8.00 0.41
CA LEU A 148 -4.87 7.64 1.81
C LEU A 148 -5.96 8.52 2.43
N ASP A 149 -5.96 9.81 2.11
CA ASP A 149 -6.96 10.75 2.59
C ASP A 149 -8.32 10.54 1.91
N GLU A 150 -8.35 10.31 0.59
CA GLU A 150 -9.55 9.91 -0.15
C GLU A 150 -10.16 8.64 0.45
N LYS A 151 -9.36 7.61 0.67
CA LYS A 151 -9.83 6.37 1.30
C LYS A 151 -10.40 6.63 2.70
N ARG A 152 -9.83 7.56 3.45
CA ARG A 152 -10.34 7.97 4.76
C ARG A 152 -11.66 8.73 4.64
N GLN A 153 -11.81 9.61 3.66
CA GLN A 153 -13.06 10.34 3.38
C GLN A 153 -14.17 9.38 2.99
N LEU A 154 -13.93 8.46 2.05
CA LEU A 154 -14.89 7.42 1.66
C LEU A 154 -15.38 6.59 2.86
N LEU A 155 -14.48 6.29 3.81
CA LEU A 155 -14.85 5.57 5.04
C LEU A 155 -15.67 6.41 6.02
N LYS A 156 -15.50 7.74 6.03
CA LYS A 156 -16.29 8.66 6.85
C LYS A 156 -17.68 8.92 6.27
N GLU A 157 -17.76 9.06 4.94
CA GLU A 157 -18.99 9.31 4.20
C GLU A 157 -19.86 8.06 4.09
N ARG A 158 -19.27 6.87 4.24
CA ARG A 158 -19.99 5.60 4.23
C ARG A 158 -21.18 5.68 5.21
N PRO A 159 -22.41 5.53 4.72
CA PRO A 159 -23.58 5.61 5.59
C PRO A 159 -23.49 4.50 6.64
N LYS A 160 -23.80 4.87 7.88
CA LYS A 160 -23.89 3.88 8.96
C LYS A 160 -24.94 2.85 8.56
N PRO A 161 -24.66 1.54 8.68
CA PRO A 161 -25.64 0.53 8.33
C PRO A 161 -26.87 0.73 9.21
N SER A 162 -27.99 1.10 8.59
CA SER A 162 -29.30 1.10 9.20
C SER A 162 -29.98 -0.23 8.88
N TYR A 163 -30.72 -0.76 9.84
CA TYR A 163 -31.44 -2.03 9.70
C TYR A 163 -32.90 -1.76 10.01
N THR A 164 -33.79 -2.22 9.13
CA THR A 164 -35.22 -2.28 9.41
C THR A 164 -35.47 -3.48 10.32
N TYR A 165 -35.80 -3.19 11.59
CA TYR A 165 -36.07 -4.23 12.57
C TYR A 165 -37.53 -4.68 12.47
N THR A 166 -37.75 -5.96 12.22
CA THR A 166 -39.07 -6.59 12.19
C THR A 166 -39.37 -7.26 13.52
N LEU A 167 -40.57 -7.00 14.06
CA LEU A 167 -41.05 -7.52 15.35
C LEU A 167 -42.21 -8.50 15.12
N ASN A 168 -42.20 -9.64 15.82
CA ASN A 168 -43.32 -10.57 15.79
C ASN A 168 -44.46 -10.08 16.71
N SER A 169 -45.59 -10.80 16.71
CA SER A 169 -46.73 -10.52 17.59
C SER A 169 -46.39 -10.56 19.09
N ALA A 170 -45.28 -11.22 19.48
CA ALA A 170 -44.75 -11.27 20.84
C ALA A 170 -43.68 -10.19 21.13
N GLY A 171 -43.45 -9.23 20.22
CA GLY A 171 -42.48 -8.15 20.39
C GLY A 171 -41.01 -8.55 20.26
N GLN A 172 -40.72 -9.75 19.77
CA GLN A 172 -39.35 -10.27 19.55
C GLN A 172 -38.88 -9.98 18.11
N LEU A 173 -37.58 -9.68 17.97
CA LEU A 173 -36.97 -9.47 16.66
C LEU A 173 -36.95 -10.79 15.89
N TYR A 174 -37.50 -10.83 14.69
CA TYR A 174 -37.47 -12.02 13.84
C TYR A 174 -37.18 -11.67 12.39
N CYS A 175 -36.56 -12.58 11.64
CA CYS A 175 -36.30 -12.39 10.21
C CYS A 175 -37.47 -12.92 9.39
N SER A 176 -38.11 -12.06 8.58
CA SER A 176 -39.26 -12.42 7.74
C SER A 176 -38.97 -13.40 6.61
N ALA A 177 -37.70 -13.67 6.29
CA ALA A 177 -37.30 -14.57 5.21
C ALA A 177 -36.88 -15.98 5.70
N CYS A 178 -36.65 -16.17 6.99
CA CYS A 178 -36.22 -17.46 7.54
C CYS A 178 -36.82 -17.81 8.91
N ASP A 179 -37.76 -16.98 9.38
CA ASP A 179 -38.49 -17.07 10.65
C ASP A 179 -37.62 -17.27 11.91
N ARG A 180 -36.31 -16.99 11.83
CA ARG A 180 -35.43 -17.04 12.98
C ARG A 180 -35.68 -15.85 13.89
N VAL A 181 -35.81 -16.14 15.19
CA VAL A 181 -35.96 -15.15 16.25
C VAL A 181 -34.59 -14.79 16.83
N PHE A 182 -34.40 -13.51 17.13
CA PHE A 182 -33.16 -12.94 17.65
C PHE A 182 -33.42 -12.21 18.96
N LYS A 183 -32.54 -12.44 19.95
CA LYS A 183 -32.57 -11.74 21.24
C LYS A 183 -31.93 -10.35 21.19
N SER A 184 -31.13 -10.04 20.16
CA SER A 184 -30.40 -8.78 20.06
C SER A 184 -30.44 -8.17 18.66
N LYS A 185 -30.43 -6.84 18.60
CA LYS A 185 -30.35 -6.05 17.37
C LYS A 185 -29.08 -6.36 16.57
N LEU A 186 -27.95 -6.59 17.26
CA LEU A 186 -26.68 -6.97 16.64
C LEU A 186 -26.73 -8.37 16.01
N GLY A 187 -27.38 -9.32 16.69
CA GLY A 187 -27.59 -10.68 16.17
C GLY A 187 -28.44 -10.67 14.89
N PHE A 188 -29.54 -9.93 14.91
CA PHE A 188 -30.39 -9.69 13.74
C PHE A 188 -29.60 -9.03 12.58
N ALA A 189 -28.86 -7.96 12.85
CA ALA A 189 -28.04 -7.26 11.86
C ALA A 189 -26.90 -8.13 11.27
N SER A 190 -26.31 -9.02 12.07
CA SER A 190 -25.31 -9.98 11.58
C SER A 190 -25.95 -11.01 10.65
N HIS A 191 -27.11 -11.53 11.04
CA HIS A 191 -27.87 -12.49 10.25
C HIS A 191 -28.31 -11.90 8.90
N ILE A 192 -28.93 -10.72 8.88
CA ILE A 192 -29.36 -10.07 7.63
C ILE A 192 -28.17 -9.82 6.69
N ARG A 193 -27.00 -9.44 7.21
CA ARG A 193 -25.77 -9.29 6.40
C ARG A 193 -25.29 -10.62 5.82
N ALA A 194 -25.35 -11.70 6.59
CA ALA A 194 -24.97 -13.03 6.11
C ALA A 194 -25.98 -13.58 5.09
N TYR A 195 -27.26 -13.33 5.31
CA TYR A 195 -28.35 -13.71 4.43
C TYR A 195 -28.28 -12.97 3.09
N ALA A 196 -28.10 -11.64 3.10
CA ALA A 196 -27.94 -10.82 1.89
C ALA A 196 -26.75 -11.24 1.01
N ARG A 197 -25.69 -11.82 1.59
CA ARG A 197 -24.55 -12.36 0.83
C ARG A 197 -24.84 -13.72 0.17
N ARG A 198 -25.89 -14.42 0.62
CA ARG A 198 -26.27 -15.76 0.14
C ARG A 198 -27.36 -15.74 -0.93
N ILE A 199 -28.13 -14.65 -1.04
CA ILE A 199 -29.15 -14.51 -2.09
C ILE A 199 -28.43 -14.19 -3.41
N PRO A 200 -28.55 -15.01 -4.45
CA PRO A 200 -28.16 -14.62 -5.80
C PRO A 200 -29.10 -13.49 -6.24
N THR A 201 -28.56 -12.33 -6.59
CA THR A 201 -29.35 -11.25 -7.20
C THR A 201 -30.03 -11.77 -8.48
N GLN A 202 -31.35 -11.98 -8.46
CA GLN A 202 -32.17 -12.34 -9.63
C GLN A 202 -32.19 -11.26 -10.73
N SER A 203 -31.46 -10.15 -10.57
CA SER A 203 -31.34 -9.07 -11.57
C SER A 203 -30.39 -9.39 -12.74
N ALA A 204 -29.76 -10.57 -12.79
CA ALA A 204 -28.83 -10.96 -13.87
C ALA A 204 -29.40 -12.02 -14.85
N MET A 205 -30.71 -12.33 -14.78
CA MET A 205 -31.36 -13.34 -15.63
C MET A 205 -32.42 -12.77 -16.60
N SER A 206 -32.49 -11.46 -16.82
CA SER A 206 -33.39 -10.87 -17.83
C SER A 206 -32.71 -10.48 -19.15
N ASP A 207 -31.38 -10.48 -19.24
CA ASP A 207 -30.64 -10.01 -20.44
C ASP A 207 -30.19 -11.12 -21.43
N ILE A 208 -30.65 -12.36 -21.27
CA ILE A 208 -30.27 -13.49 -22.16
C ILE A 208 -31.47 -14.05 -22.98
N ARG A 209 -32.59 -13.32 -23.03
CA ARG A 209 -33.68 -13.64 -23.98
C ARG A 209 -34.06 -12.41 -24.79
N LEU A 210 -33.24 -12.08 -25.79
CA LEU A 210 -33.63 -11.37 -27.02
C LEU A 210 -32.44 -11.35 -28.01
N ARG A 211 -31.97 -12.54 -28.40
CA ARG A 211 -31.26 -12.78 -29.67
C ARG A 211 -31.50 -14.23 -30.10
N LEU A 212 -32.68 -14.46 -30.68
CA LEU A 212 -32.86 -15.37 -31.80
C LEU A 212 -33.40 -14.51 -32.93
#